data_AF-A0AAE3GY57-F1
#
_entry.id   AF-A0AAE3GY57-F1
#
_cell.length_a   1.000
_cell.length_b   1.000
_cell.length_c   1.000
_cell.angle_alpha   90.00
_cell.angle_beta   90.00
_cell.angle_gamma   90.00
#
_symmetry.space_group_name_H-M   'P 1'
#
loop_
_entity.id
_entity.type
_entity.pdbx_description
1 polymer ?
#
loop_
_entity_poly.entity_id
_entity_poly.type
_entity_poly.pdbx_seq_one_letter_code
_entity_poly.pdbx_strand_id
1 'polypeptide(L)'
;MPACCPDCKTAPNKNQLWKCFCGESFNHFENIGKCPSCGYSHEFTECLQNDCKAISLHLDWYPGVKTNLEELTLDLDLIMS
;
A
#
# COMPACT_ATOMS: atom_id res chain seq x y z
N MET A 1 -1.68 -11.04 -3.52
CA MET A 1 -2.68 -10.38 -4.39
C MET A 1 -2.04 -9.13 -4.99
N PRO A 2 -2.24 -8.81 -6.28
CA PRO A 2 -1.60 -7.65 -6.88
C PRO A 2 -2.24 -6.35 -6.38
N ALA A 3 -1.41 -5.36 -6.07
CA ALA A 3 -1.90 -4.02 -5.75
C ALA A 3 -2.37 -3.30 -7.03
N CYS A 4 -3.46 -2.55 -6.96
CA CYS A 4 -4.03 -1.76 -8.05
C CYS A 4 -4.58 -0.44 -7.51
N CYS A 5 -4.47 0.64 -8.30
CA CYS A 5 -5.07 1.92 -7.93
C CYS A 5 -6.58 1.75 -7.69
N PRO A 6 -7.14 2.19 -6.55
CA PRO A 6 -8.57 2.02 -6.27
C PRO A 6 -9.44 2.83 -7.23
N ASP A 7 -8.94 3.91 -7.82
CA ASP A 7 -9.67 4.76 -8.76
C ASP A 7 -9.64 4.19 -10.18
N CYS A 8 -8.45 4.06 -10.79
CA CYS A 8 -8.33 3.66 -12.20
C CYS A 8 -8.11 2.16 -12.40
N LYS A 9 -7.99 1.37 -11.33
CA LYS A 9 -7.79 -0.10 -11.32
C LYS A 9 -6.50 -0.59 -11.99
N THR A 10 -5.62 0.32 -12.40
CA THR A 10 -4.32 -0.01 -12.98
C THR A 10 -3.32 -0.41 -11.91
N ALA A 11 -2.57 -1.50 -12.16
CA ALA A 11 -1.47 -1.91 -11.30
C ALA A 11 -0.28 -0.94 -11.41
N PRO A 12 0.38 -0.59 -10.30
CA PRO A 12 1.61 0.18 -10.34
C PRO A 12 2.71 -0.62 -11.05
N ASN A 13 3.54 0.07 -11.82
CA ASN A 13 4.72 -0.51 -12.44
C ASN A 13 5.82 -0.69 -11.38
N LYS A 14 6.61 -1.77 -11.46
CA LYS A 14 7.75 -2.01 -10.56
C LYS A 14 8.77 -0.87 -10.58
N ASN A 15 8.91 -0.17 -11.71
CA ASN A 15 9.87 0.92 -11.88
C ASN A 15 9.34 2.28 -11.39
N GLN A 16 8.10 2.34 -10.90
CA GLN A 16 7.55 3.56 -10.31
C GLN A 16 8.11 3.75 -8.89
N LEU A 17 8.57 4.96 -8.61
CA LEU A 17 9.13 5.34 -7.32
C LEU A 17 8.35 6.53 -6.76
N TRP A 18 8.04 6.44 -5.48
CA TRP A 18 7.46 7.52 -4.70
C TRP A 18 8.55 8.10 -3.80
N LYS A 19 8.45 9.40 -3.55
CA LYS A 19 9.43 10.12 -2.73
C LYS A 19 8.93 10.22 -1.30
N CYS A 20 9.70 9.68 -0.36
CA CYS A 20 9.49 9.85 1.07
C CYS A 20 9.82 11.29 1.49
N PHE A 21 9.26 11.73 2.62
CA PHE A 21 9.59 13.01 3.26
C PHE A 21 11.07 13.10 3.67
N CYS A 22 11.73 11.96 3.94
CA CYS A 22 13.16 11.91 4.21
C CYS A 22 14.04 12.06 2.96
N GLY A 23 13.44 12.13 1.77
CA GLY A 23 14.12 12.26 0.48
C GLY A 23 14.35 10.95 -0.28
N GLU A 24 14.21 9.80 0.37
CA GLU A 24 14.38 8.48 -0.25
C GLU A 24 13.30 8.24 -1.31
N SER A 25 13.69 7.70 -2.48
CA SER A 25 12.75 7.34 -3.54
C SER A 25 12.66 5.83 -3.64
N PHE A 26 11.49 5.26 -3.36
CA PHE A 26 11.31 3.82 -3.27
C PHE A 26 9.94 3.40 -3.82
N ASN A 27 9.80 2.12 -4.14
CA ASN A 27 8.50 1.58 -4.52
C ASN A 27 7.67 1.34 -3.26
N HIS A 28 6.56 2.07 -3.09
CA HIS A 28 5.68 1.90 -1.94
C HIS A 28 5.17 0.46 -1.78
N PHE A 29 5.01 -0.30 -2.87
CA PHE A 29 4.43 -1.65 -2.83
C PHE A 29 5.45 -2.76 -2.50
N GLU A 30 6.75 -2.47 -2.51
CA GLU A 30 7.79 -3.43 -2.09
C GLU A 30 7.80 -3.62 -0.57
N ASN A 31 7.53 -2.55 0.18
CA ASN A 31 7.57 -2.52 1.64
C ASN A 31 6.25 -2.07 2.29
N ILE A 32 5.12 -2.24 1.59
CA ILE A 32 3.76 -1.92 2.11
C ILE A 32 3.69 -0.48 2.68
N GLY A 33 4.20 0.47 1.92
CA GLY A 33 4.24 1.89 2.26
C GLY A 33 5.33 2.27 3.26
N LYS A 34 6.12 1.32 3.78
CA LYS A 34 7.18 1.62 4.74
C LYS A 34 8.49 2.01 4.05
N CYS A 35 8.97 3.22 4.33
CA CYS A 35 10.24 3.70 3.81
C CYS A 35 11.41 2.82 4.34
N PRO A 36 12.26 2.27 3.45
CA PRO A 36 13.38 1.43 3.87
C PRO A 36 14.49 2.22 4.57
N SER A 37 14.57 3.53 4.33
CA SER A 37 15.62 4.41 4.87
C SER A 37 15.28 4.92 6.27
N CYS A 38 14.10 5.53 6.45
CA CYS A 38 13.72 6.15 7.72
C CYS A 38 12.66 5.37 8.52
N GLY A 39 12.06 4.32 7.95
CA GLY A 39 11.02 3.52 8.61
C GLY A 39 9.63 4.16 8.66
N TYR A 40 9.45 5.38 8.12
CA TYR A 40 8.15 6.04 8.05
C TYR A 40 7.14 5.21 7.25
N SER A 41 5.90 5.08 7.76
CA SER A 41 4.83 4.33 7.10
C SER A 41 3.88 5.28 6.38
N HIS A 42 3.85 5.20 5.05
CA HIS A 42 2.99 6.02 4.21
C HIS A 42 1.55 5.49 4.25
N GLU A 43 0.66 6.24 4.92
CA GLU A 43 -0.78 5.93 4.96
C GLU A 43 -1.48 6.18 3.63
N PHE A 44 -0.95 7.09 2.80
CA PHE A 44 -1.51 7.47 1.52
C PHE A 44 -0.53 7.19 0.38
N THR A 45 -1.05 6.84 -0.79
CA THR A 45 -0.27 6.65 -2.02
C THR A 45 -0.94 7.35 -3.19
N GLU A 46 -0.13 8.08 -3.95
CA GLU A 46 -0.56 8.75 -5.18
C GLU A 46 -0.44 7.81 -6.38
N CYS A 47 -1.45 7.80 -7.25
CA CYS A 47 -1.36 7.10 -8.53
C CYS A 47 -0.49 7.87 -9.52
N LEU A 48 0.64 7.30 -9.93
CA LEU A 48 1.55 7.97 -10.85
C LEU A 48 1.10 7.93 -12.32
N GLN A 49 -0.02 7.28 -12.66
CA GLN A 49 -0.60 7.32 -14.01
C GLN A 49 -1.01 8.76 -14.38
N ASN A 50 -0.70 9.17 -15.61
CA ASN A 50 -0.86 10.57 -16.05
C ASN A 50 -2.32 11.05 -16.07
N ASP A 51 -3.25 10.14 -16.30
CA ASP A 51 -4.70 10.36 -16.40
C ASP A 51 -5.44 10.15 -15.07
N CYS A 52 -4.76 9.72 -14.01
CA CYS A 52 -5.38 9.43 -12.72
C CYS A 52 -4.92 10.42 -11.63
N LYS A 53 -3.66 10.35 -11.18
CA LYS A 53 -3.11 11.19 -10.08
C LYS A 53 -3.91 11.18 -8.77
N ALA A 54 -4.84 10.24 -8.60
CA ALA A 54 -5.63 10.12 -7.37
C ALA A 54 -4.73 9.74 -6.18
N ILE A 55 -5.02 10.32 -5.02
CA ILE A 55 -4.38 9.98 -3.74
C ILE A 55 -5.42 9.20 -2.93
N SER A 56 -5.06 8.01 -2.49
CA SER A 56 -5.92 7.11 -1.70
C SER A 56 -5.13 6.47 -0.57
N LEU A 57 -5.84 5.86 0.40
CA LEU A 57 -5.19 5.10 1.45
C LEU A 57 -4.38 3.97 0.83
N HIS A 58 -3.15 3.75 1.29
CA HIS A 58 -2.29 2.71 0.75
C HIS A 58 -2.94 1.32 0.85
N LEU A 59 -3.74 1.08 1.89
CA LEU A 59 -4.48 -0.18 2.06
C LEU A 59 -5.57 -0.40 1.00
N ASP A 60 -6.18 0.65 0.46
CA ASP A 60 -7.23 0.54 -0.57
C ASP A 60 -6.67 0.00 -1.90
N TRP A 61 -5.34 0.01 -2.07
CA TRP A 61 -4.69 -0.53 -3.24
C TRP A 61 -4.67 -2.06 -3.27
N TYR A 62 -5.05 -2.74 -2.19
CA TYR A 62 -5.02 -4.20 -2.09
C TYR A 62 -6.43 -4.78 -2.17
N PRO A 63 -6.99 -4.96 -3.39
CA PRO A 63 -8.32 -5.54 -3.54
C PRO A 63 -8.36 -6.94 -2.93
N GLY A 64 -9.30 -7.17 -2.03
CA GLY A 64 -9.44 -8.43 -1.29
C GLY A 64 -8.92 -8.36 0.14
N VAL A 65 -8.13 -7.34 0.50
CA VAL A 65 -7.92 -6.95 1.90
C VAL A 65 -9.13 -6.10 2.31
N LYS A 66 -10.31 -6.73 2.38
CA LYS A 66 -11.43 -6.14 3.09
C LYS A 66 -11.15 -6.35 4.56
N THR A 67 -11.16 -5.26 5.31
CA THR A 67 -11.04 -5.22 6.77
C THR A 67 -12.19 -6.00 7.41
N ASN A 68 -12.11 -7.33 7.42
CA ASN A 68 -12.73 -8.10 8.47
C ASN A 68 -11.70 -8.14 9.61
N LEU A 69 -11.62 -7.03 10.35
CA LEU A 69 -10.88 -7.02 11.62
C LEU A 69 -11.41 -8.13 12.56
N GLU A 70 -12.68 -8.53 12.41
CA GLU A 70 -13.30 -9.67 13.09
C GLU A 70 -12.81 -11.05 12.61
N GLU A 71 -12.31 -11.17 11.37
CA GLU A 71 -11.82 -12.44 10.82
C GLU A 71 -10.31 -12.62 11.09
N LEU A 72 -9.56 -11.51 11.21
CA LEU A 72 -8.16 -11.52 11.66
C LEU A 72 -7.98 -11.86 13.14
N THR A 73 -8.98 -11.61 13.99
CA THR A 73 -8.94 -12.00 15.42
C THR A 73 -9.04 -13.51 15.61
N LEU A 74 -9.69 -14.25 14.70
CA LEU A 74 -9.84 -15.70 14.81
C LEU A 74 -8.50 -16.45 14.62
N ASP A 75 -7.60 -15.92 13.79
CA ASP A 75 -6.29 -16.54 13.55
C ASP A 75 -5.29 -16.24 14.69
N LEU A 76 -5.41 -15.11 15.38
CA LEU A 76 -4.54 -14.76 16.51
C LEU A 76 -4.83 -15.61 17.75
N ASP A 77 -6.12 -15.90 18.03
CA ASP A 77 -6.51 -16.75 19.14
C ASP A 77 -6.04 -18.21 18.98
N LEU A 78 -5.88 -18.69 17.73
CA LEU A 78 -5.37 -20.03 17.43
C LEU A 78 -3.84 -20.12 17.51
N ILE A 79 -3.14 -18.99 17.32
CA ILE A 79 -1.67 -18.90 17.41
C ILE A 79 -1.24 -18.67 18.88
N MET A 80 -2.14 -18.14 19.72
CA MET A 80 -1.91 -17.87 21.13
C MET A 80 -2.48 -18.94 22.09
N SER A 81 -3.01 -20.06 21.58
CA SER A 81 -3.48 -21.22 22.35
C SER A 81 -2.47 -22.35 22.44
#